data_AF-A0A3B0JNY9-F1
#
_entry.id   AF-A0A3B0JNY9-F1
#
_cell.length_a   1.000
_cell.length_b   1.000
_cell.length_c   1.000
_cell.angle_alpha   90.00
_cell.angle_beta   90.00
_cell.angle_gamma   90.00
#
_symmetry.space_group_name_H-M   'P 1'
#
loop_
_entity.id
_entity.type
_entity.pdbx_description
1 polymer ?
#
loop_
_entity_poly.entity_id
_entity_poly.type
_entity_poly.pdbx_seq_one_letter_code
_entity_poly.pdbx_strand_id
1 'polypeptide(L)'
;MFRNGQRQAQLLVRSSLCQLLRGAATAKKATSREVKPKLKSGSHIEIPMEEALNANYLSKALGSNYKAWSAALEKHPELKTVKRKDLLNSYDILKALQYSVDDIIAKPMIIYYGATTLSNRHSVLLECGFHDITIQTLAKYVTVVNRPIDFLKAHGFIPFDMKVHERLVSLFTDISLPLATQELDSESISVKTLRQSLMNAYLRERLQMDDGDLQKLWRVYSRVRHKSFRSVQDTVELLTKELKFSAERLRKNSFLLHADADNVRRIIQEIPTIDSQDIRDIGYRRPKILMSTCDSLKQTLQNVRSFGISEGAVLRCLEVLTLGPDTVLERLRDLQEIEEFQVLGTNPRVLRLVHYQNKARLRLDYLTQLKVRCASLHILSCGSEAFAKFARDGSDRTKGRDIVVYLGNVLSKDEHALRNLLSRHPNWCHIPLLHVKQCLEYLKSKKFNLSEIFDNIHLLLYPIKRIEEKLLLLQSSEIQEELQLPVSDVNNLSNSEILTLILYLIESEFHFTGDGIWTEQHTHHVENFNNLLPDFPESLNKVYKYGVKPAEKQITQHL
;
A
#
# COMPACT_ATOMS: atom_id res chain seq x y z
N MET A 1 36.33 28.39 4.99
CA MET A 1 36.17 29.02 3.66
C MET A 1 34.99 28.36 2.96
N PHE A 2 33.93 29.16 2.74
CA PHE A 2 32.84 29.09 1.74
C PHE A 2 32.30 27.70 1.30
N ARG A 3 30.99 27.38 1.35
CA ARG A 3 29.80 28.19 1.02
C ARG A 3 28.55 27.64 1.73
N ASN A 4 27.82 28.53 2.39
CA ASN A 4 26.43 28.42 2.84
C ASN A 4 25.48 28.93 1.73
N GLY A 5 24.21 28.51 1.80
CA GLY A 5 23.08 29.37 1.47
C GLY A 5 22.29 29.01 0.20
N GLN A 6 21.13 28.37 0.39
CA GLN A 6 19.86 28.60 -0.32
C GLN A 6 18.89 27.45 -0.02
N ARG A 7 18.09 27.57 1.05
CA ARG A 7 16.83 26.82 1.27
C ARG A 7 16.02 27.37 2.46
N GLN A 8 16.00 28.70 2.62
CA GLN A 8 15.11 29.41 3.54
C GLN A 8 14.48 30.59 2.81
N ALA A 9 13.44 30.32 2.02
CA ALA A 9 12.46 31.29 1.55
C ALA A 9 11.40 30.55 0.72
N GLN A 10 10.39 29.97 1.37
CA GLN A 10 9.10 29.64 0.71
C GLN A 10 7.96 29.17 1.66
N LEU A 11 8.11 29.31 2.99
CA LEU A 11 7.11 28.82 3.97
C LEU A 11 6.40 29.94 4.76
N LEU A 12 6.30 31.16 4.21
CA LEU A 12 5.66 32.30 4.86
C LEU A 12 4.81 33.14 3.90
N VAL A 13 3.84 32.53 3.20
CA VAL A 13 2.66 33.25 2.67
C VAL A 13 1.52 32.23 2.56
N ARG A 14 0.60 32.20 3.54
CA ARG A 14 -0.83 31.77 3.42
C ARG A 14 -1.55 31.54 4.77
N SER A 15 -1.06 32.12 5.88
CA SER A 15 -1.77 32.12 7.16
C SER A 15 -2.06 33.55 7.64
N SER A 16 -2.88 34.28 6.88
CA SER A 16 -3.41 35.58 7.32
C SER A 16 -4.55 35.99 6.41
N LEU A 17 -5.79 35.65 6.77
CA LEU A 17 -6.99 36.48 6.58
C LEU A 17 -8.23 35.74 7.07
N CYS A 18 -9.01 36.44 7.89
CA CYS A 18 -10.42 36.20 8.23
C CYS A 18 -10.73 35.16 9.32
N GLN A 19 -10.35 35.47 10.55
CA GLN A 19 -11.29 35.39 11.67
C GLN A 19 -11.75 36.82 12.00
N LEU A 20 -13.05 37.07 11.91
CA LEU A 20 -13.87 37.94 12.78
C LEU A 20 -15.21 38.20 12.10
N LEU A 21 -16.28 37.59 12.62
CA LEU A 21 -17.52 38.26 13.07
C LEU A 21 -18.51 37.20 13.56
N ARG A 22 -18.83 37.26 14.86
CA ARG A 22 -19.96 36.58 15.50
C ARG A 22 -21.11 37.59 15.62
N GLY A 23 -22.35 37.15 15.41
CA GLY A 23 -23.55 37.94 15.71
C GLY A 23 -24.88 37.28 15.32
N ALA A 24 -25.41 36.49 16.25
CA ALA A 24 -26.79 36.02 16.49
C ALA A 24 -27.99 36.33 15.55
N ALA A 25 -28.68 35.23 15.18
CA ALA A 25 -30.09 34.89 15.48
C ALA A 25 -31.31 35.37 14.63
N THR A 26 -32.12 34.34 14.30
CA THR A 26 -33.58 34.24 14.04
C THR A 26 -34.18 34.62 12.66
N ALA A 27 -34.79 33.64 11.97
CA ALA A 27 -36.25 33.53 11.78
C ALA A 27 -36.65 32.45 10.73
N LYS A 28 -37.83 31.85 10.94
CA LYS A 28 -38.46 30.71 10.24
C LYS A 28 -38.95 31.04 8.82
N LYS A 29 -38.94 30.05 7.91
CA LYS A 29 -40.16 29.57 7.20
C LYS A 29 -39.91 28.30 6.37
N ALA A 30 -40.88 27.39 6.44
CA ALA A 30 -40.98 26.15 5.70
C ALA A 30 -41.54 26.36 4.30
N THR A 31 -41.16 25.52 3.33
CA THR A 31 -42.03 25.05 2.24
C THR A 31 -41.45 23.76 1.62
N SER A 32 -42.34 22.80 1.42
CA SER A 32 -42.14 21.44 0.93
C SER A 32 -42.14 21.34 -0.60
N ARG A 33 -41.31 20.46 -1.19
CA ARG A 33 -41.60 19.75 -2.45
C ARG A 33 -40.69 18.52 -2.64
N GLU A 34 -41.34 17.36 -2.80
CA GLU A 34 -40.88 16.06 -3.33
C GLU A 34 -40.29 16.19 -4.77
N VAL A 35 -39.48 15.32 -5.40
CA VAL A 35 -38.84 14.00 -5.21
C VAL A 35 -37.78 13.85 -6.33
N LYS A 36 -36.64 13.16 -6.10
CA LYS A 36 -35.89 12.27 -7.06
C LYS A 36 -34.57 11.78 -6.44
N PRO A 37 -34.16 10.50 -6.64
CA PRO A 37 -32.97 9.94 -5.99
C PRO A 37 -31.70 10.42 -6.71
N LYS A 38 -30.94 11.30 -6.06
CA LYS A 38 -29.56 11.63 -6.46
C LYS A 38 -28.64 10.50 -5.98
N LEU A 39 -27.92 9.88 -6.91
CA LEU A 39 -26.74 9.08 -6.58
C LEU A 39 -25.81 9.94 -5.73
N LYS A 40 -25.39 9.40 -4.58
CA LYS A 40 -24.43 10.03 -3.67
C LYS A 40 -23.08 10.17 -4.39
N SER A 41 -22.79 11.38 -4.86
CA SER A 41 -21.44 11.80 -5.24
C SER A 41 -20.53 11.72 -4.01
N GLY A 42 -19.28 11.30 -4.24
CA GLY A 42 -18.23 11.00 -3.28
C GLY A 42 -18.36 11.63 -1.90
N SER A 43 -18.41 10.77 -0.88
CA SER A 43 -18.12 11.19 0.49
C SER A 43 -16.69 11.73 0.54
N HIS A 44 -16.56 13.06 0.59
CA HIS A 44 -15.37 13.68 1.15
C HIS A 44 -15.24 13.19 2.59
N ILE A 45 -14.44 12.14 2.78
CA ILE A 45 -13.97 11.75 4.11
C ILE A 45 -12.84 12.71 4.44
N GLU A 46 -13.21 13.84 5.06
CA GLU A 46 -12.25 14.76 5.68
C GLU A 46 -11.32 13.94 6.58
N ILE A 47 -10.02 14.01 6.29
CA ILE A 47 -9.00 13.52 7.22
C ILE A 47 -9.02 14.53 8.37
N PRO A 48 -9.34 14.14 9.62
CA PRO A 48 -9.17 15.04 10.73
C PRO A 48 -7.69 15.42 10.78
N MET A 49 -7.37 16.69 10.56
CA MET A 49 -6.04 17.20 10.89
C MET A 49 -5.87 16.97 12.39
N GLU A 50 -5.02 16.00 12.77
CA GLU A 50 -4.72 15.77 14.18
C GLU A 50 -4.09 17.05 14.74
N GLU A 51 -4.87 17.76 15.56
CA GLU A 51 -4.41 18.89 16.34
C GLU A 51 -3.18 18.50 17.18
N ALA A 52 -2.15 19.35 17.16
CA ALA A 52 -0.92 19.15 17.91
C ALA A 52 -1.18 18.95 19.42
N LEU A 53 -0.32 18.16 20.06
CA LEU A 53 -0.39 17.93 21.50
C LEU A 53 -0.16 19.25 22.25
N ASN A 54 -1.06 19.56 23.18
CA ASN A 54 -0.96 20.72 24.06
C ASN A 54 -1.17 20.30 25.52
N ALA A 55 -0.74 21.15 26.46
CA ALA A 55 -0.79 20.84 27.89
C ALA A 55 -2.21 20.55 28.38
N ASN A 56 -3.23 21.17 27.79
CA ASN A 56 -4.63 20.97 28.16
C ASN A 56 -5.14 19.58 27.76
N TYR A 57 -4.78 19.12 26.56
CA TYR A 57 -5.05 17.76 26.12
C TYR A 57 -4.35 16.74 27.02
N LEU A 58 -3.07 16.94 27.33
CA LEU A 58 -2.30 16.02 28.18
C LEU A 58 -2.86 15.94 29.60
N SER A 59 -3.20 17.08 30.23
CA SER A 59 -3.82 17.08 31.56
C SER A 59 -5.17 16.37 31.57
N LYS A 60 -5.95 16.48 30.49
CA LYS A 60 -7.27 15.84 30.40
C LYS A 60 -7.17 14.34 30.09
N ALA A 61 -6.27 13.95 29.19
CA ALA A 61 -6.16 12.58 28.69
C ALA A 61 -5.32 11.68 29.62
N LEU A 62 -4.22 12.21 30.15
CA LEU A 62 -3.29 11.46 30.99
C LEU A 62 -3.51 11.73 32.49
N GLY A 63 -4.14 12.86 32.83
CA GLY A 63 -4.26 13.35 34.20
C GLY A 63 -3.13 14.32 34.60
N SER A 64 -3.02 14.60 35.89
CA SER A 64 -2.10 15.58 36.50
C SER A 64 -2.43 17.05 36.14
N ASN A 65 -1.58 17.99 36.58
CA ASN A 65 -1.82 19.43 36.49
C ASN A 65 -1.33 20.01 35.16
N TYR A 66 -2.15 20.88 34.55
CA TYR A 66 -1.79 21.69 33.38
C TYR A 66 -0.40 22.34 33.49
N LYS A 67 -0.05 22.90 34.66
CA LYS A 67 1.24 23.57 34.86
C LYS A 67 2.42 22.62 34.68
N ALA A 68 2.29 21.37 35.15
CA ALA A 68 3.34 20.37 35.05
C ALA A 68 3.56 19.93 33.60
N TRP A 69 2.48 19.71 32.85
CA TRP A 69 2.55 19.42 31.42
C TRP A 69 3.03 20.61 30.59
N SER A 70 2.68 21.84 30.96
CA SER A 70 3.19 23.05 30.30
C SER A 70 4.70 23.15 30.45
N ALA A 71 5.22 23.00 31.68
CA ALA A 71 6.65 23.00 31.95
C ALA A 71 7.39 21.86 31.23
N ALA A 72 6.78 20.66 31.17
CA ALA A 72 7.33 19.53 30.44
C ALA A 72 7.42 19.79 28.92
N LEU A 73 6.38 20.38 28.33
CA LEU A 73 6.33 20.73 26.90
C LEU A 73 7.23 21.93 26.54
N GLU A 74 7.48 22.84 27.48
CA GLU A 74 8.46 23.92 27.30
C GLU A 74 9.89 23.37 27.30
N LYS A 75 10.19 22.45 28.22
CA LYS A 75 11.50 21.80 28.31
C LYS A 75 11.76 20.81 27.16
N HIS A 76 10.71 20.17 26.66
CA HIS A 76 10.76 19.14 25.64
C HIS A 76 9.74 19.44 24.52
N PRO A 77 10.01 20.46 23.68
CA PRO A 77 9.09 20.88 22.62
C PRO A 77 8.84 19.80 21.58
N GLU A 78 9.74 18.82 21.45
CA GLU A 78 9.62 17.72 20.51
C GLU A 78 8.32 16.96 20.74
N LEU A 79 7.90 16.78 22.00
CA LEU A 79 6.69 16.02 22.37
C LEU A 79 5.42 16.49 21.65
N LYS A 80 5.37 17.75 21.18
CA LYS A 80 4.25 18.28 20.39
C LYS A 80 4.05 17.57 19.05
N THR A 81 5.09 16.89 18.54
CA THR A 81 5.12 16.17 17.26
C THR A 81 4.64 14.72 17.36
N VAL A 82 4.49 14.19 18.57
CA VAL A 82 4.04 12.81 18.77
C VAL A 82 2.56 12.69 18.40
N LYS A 83 2.19 11.64 17.66
CA LYS A 83 0.79 11.38 17.33
C LYS A 83 0.00 11.04 18.59
N ARG A 84 -1.26 11.49 18.66
CA ARG A 84 -2.13 11.27 19.83
C ARG A 84 -2.29 9.78 20.15
N LYS A 85 -2.47 8.95 19.12
CA LYS A 85 -2.60 7.49 19.25
C LYS A 85 -1.34 6.84 19.84
N ASP A 86 -0.15 7.24 19.37
CA ASP A 86 1.12 6.66 19.83
C ASP A 86 1.44 7.06 21.29
N LEU A 87 1.06 8.29 21.66
CA LEU A 87 1.15 8.78 23.04
C LEU A 87 0.25 7.97 23.98
N LEU A 88 -1.02 7.77 23.62
CA LEU A 88 -1.97 7.01 24.44
C LEU A 88 -1.53 5.55 24.60
N ASN A 89 -1.12 4.89 23.51
CA ASN A 89 -0.61 3.51 23.58
C ASN A 89 0.60 3.38 24.52
N SER A 90 1.53 4.35 24.46
CA SER A 90 2.73 4.34 25.31
C SER A 90 2.37 4.60 26.77
N TYR A 91 1.44 5.51 27.03
CA TYR A 91 0.90 5.78 28.36
C TYR A 91 0.20 4.57 28.96
N ASP A 92 -0.70 3.93 28.20
CA ASP A 92 -1.47 2.78 28.67
C ASP A 92 -0.55 1.61 29.08
N ILE A 93 0.53 1.38 28.31
CA ILE A 93 1.57 0.41 28.71
C ILE A 93 2.28 0.85 29.98
N LEU A 94 2.74 2.10 30.10
CA LEU A 94 3.42 2.57 31.30
C LEU A 94 2.53 2.45 32.54
N LYS A 95 1.25 2.78 32.41
CA LYS A 95 0.26 2.61 33.47
C LYS A 95 0.04 1.14 33.83
N ALA A 96 -0.06 0.26 32.84
CA ALA A 96 -0.17 -1.20 33.07
C ALA A 96 1.08 -1.77 33.78
N LEU A 97 2.25 -1.16 33.54
CA LEU A 97 3.50 -1.46 34.23
C LEU A 97 3.65 -0.73 35.58
N GLN A 98 2.59 -0.12 36.09
CA GLN A 98 2.50 0.56 37.40
C GLN A 98 3.34 1.84 37.52
N TYR A 99 3.68 2.51 36.41
CA TYR A 99 4.25 3.86 36.47
C TYR A 99 3.16 4.91 36.67
N SER A 100 3.42 5.85 37.58
CA SER A 100 2.50 6.96 37.84
C SER A 100 2.60 8.05 36.77
N VAL A 101 1.59 8.92 36.69
CA VAL A 101 1.63 10.08 35.78
C VAL A 101 2.80 11.01 36.15
N ASP A 102 3.10 11.14 37.44
CA ASP A 102 4.19 11.99 37.92
C ASP A 102 5.58 11.44 37.54
N ASP A 103 5.75 10.11 37.52
CA ASP A 103 6.94 9.47 36.97
C ASP A 103 7.13 9.87 35.50
N ILE A 104 6.06 9.79 34.71
CA ILE A 104 6.07 10.12 33.28
C ILE A 104 6.42 11.60 33.09
N ILE A 105 5.86 12.50 33.89
CA ILE A 105 6.19 13.94 33.84
C ILE A 105 7.65 14.19 34.22
N ALA A 106 8.24 13.42 35.14
CA ALA A 106 9.65 13.53 35.48
C ALA A 106 10.57 13.12 34.31
N LYS A 107 10.10 12.23 33.42
CA LYS A 107 10.82 11.76 32.23
C LYS A 107 9.92 11.65 30.99
N PRO A 108 9.41 12.77 30.46
CA PRO A 108 8.31 12.73 29.49
C PRO A 108 8.75 12.24 28.11
N MET A 109 10.04 12.35 27.81
CA MET A 109 10.66 11.79 26.60
C MET A 109 10.59 10.26 26.52
N ILE A 110 10.25 9.56 27.61
CA ILE A 110 10.07 8.10 27.58
C ILE A 110 8.95 7.67 26.61
N ILE A 111 7.99 8.54 26.35
CA ILE A 111 6.87 8.32 25.41
C ILE A 111 7.39 8.04 23.99
N TYR A 112 8.54 8.59 23.60
CA TYR A 112 9.13 8.39 22.27
C TYR A 112 9.58 6.96 21.99
N TYR A 113 9.82 6.14 23.01
CA TYR A 113 10.26 4.76 22.77
C TYR A 113 9.13 3.88 22.20
N GLY A 114 7.87 4.26 22.41
CA GLY A 114 6.70 3.51 21.97
C GLY A 114 6.34 2.34 22.91
N ALA A 115 5.06 2.03 22.98
CA ALA A 115 4.44 0.98 23.79
C ALA A 115 5.21 -0.36 23.79
N THR A 116 5.45 -0.93 22.60
CA THR A 116 6.12 -2.24 22.46
C THR A 116 7.56 -2.22 22.98
N THR A 117 8.30 -1.15 22.74
CA THR A 117 9.69 -1.03 23.24
C THR A 117 9.71 -0.95 24.77
N LEU A 118 8.78 -0.19 25.36
CA LEU A 118 8.69 -0.02 26.82
C LEU A 118 8.36 -1.34 27.51
N SER A 119 7.33 -2.05 27.03
CA SER A 119 6.95 -3.37 27.54
C SER A 119 8.11 -4.37 27.46
N ASN A 120 8.79 -4.44 26.32
CA ASN A 120 9.94 -5.33 26.11
C ASN A 120 11.11 -4.99 27.04
N ARG A 121 11.49 -3.72 27.17
CA ARG A 121 12.58 -3.28 28.05
C ARG A 121 12.30 -3.59 29.51
N HIS A 122 11.08 -3.33 29.96
CA HIS A 122 10.66 -3.63 31.32
C HIS A 122 10.71 -5.14 31.61
N SER A 123 10.17 -5.95 30.69
CA SER A 123 10.19 -7.41 30.79
C SER A 123 11.62 -7.96 30.87
N VAL A 124 12.55 -7.42 30.07
CA VAL A 124 13.97 -7.79 30.12
C VAL A 124 14.60 -7.49 31.48
N LEU A 125 14.32 -6.32 32.06
CA LEU A 125 14.86 -5.96 33.37
C LEU A 125 14.33 -6.90 34.47
N LEU A 126 13.04 -7.23 34.43
CA LEU A 126 12.42 -8.20 35.35
C LEU A 126 13.04 -9.61 35.23
N GLU A 127 13.28 -10.09 34.00
CA GLU A 127 13.94 -11.38 33.77
C GLU A 127 15.33 -11.41 34.41
N CYS A 128 16.09 -10.32 34.27
CA CYS A 128 17.43 -10.19 34.84
C CYS A 128 17.46 -10.01 36.37
N GLY A 129 16.30 -9.94 37.03
CA GLY A 129 16.21 -9.84 38.48
C GLY A 129 16.32 -8.42 39.05
N PHE A 130 16.09 -7.39 38.23
CA PHE A 130 15.97 -6.03 38.74
C PHE A 130 14.73 -5.91 39.64
N HIS A 131 14.87 -5.23 40.78
CA HIS A 131 13.74 -4.80 41.61
C HIS A 131 13.50 -3.30 41.44
N ASP A 132 12.29 -2.84 41.81
CA ASP A 132 11.90 -1.43 41.83
C ASP A 132 12.31 -0.64 40.57
N ILE A 133 11.94 -1.16 39.39
CA ILE A 133 12.35 -0.59 38.11
C ILE A 133 11.74 0.82 37.95
N THR A 134 12.51 1.84 38.34
CA THR A 134 12.08 3.24 38.19
C THR A 134 11.97 3.67 36.73
N ILE A 135 11.23 4.73 36.48
CA ILE A 135 11.11 5.29 35.12
C ILE A 135 12.45 5.77 34.57
N GLN A 136 13.35 6.21 35.46
CA GLN A 136 14.71 6.61 35.10
C GLN A 136 15.54 5.40 34.65
N THR A 137 15.41 4.26 35.33
CA THR A 137 16.05 2.99 34.94
C THR A 137 15.56 2.54 33.57
N LEU A 138 14.23 2.58 33.34
CA LEU A 138 13.63 2.22 32.06
C LEU A 138 14.05 3.18 30.93
N ALA A 139 14.10 4.49 31.19
CA ALA A 139 14.55 5.50 30.23
C ALA A 139 16.04 5.32 29.87
N LYS A 140 16.87 4.89 30.83
CA LYS A 140 18.30 4.60 30.67
C LYS A 140 18.60 3.13 30.38
N TYR A 141 17.61 2.36 29.95
CA TYR A 141 17.72 0.90 29.76
C TYR A 141 19.00 0.46 29.04
N VAL A 142 19.35 1.09 27.91
CA VAL A 142 20.54 0.72 27.13
C VAL A 142 21.82 0.90 27.94
N THR A 143 21.92 1.99 28.69
CA THR A 143 23.06 2.24 29.57
C THR A 143 23.14 1.21 30.68
N VAL A 144 22.00 0.86 31.27
CA VAL A 144 21.89 -0.09 32.39
C VAL A 144 22.29 -1.50 31.96
N VAL A 145 21.75 -2.02 30.85
CA VAL A 145 22.04 -3.40 30.41
C VAL A 145 23.47 -3.59 29.88
N ASN A 146 24.18 -2.52 29.55
CA ASN A 146 25.59 -2.57 29.16
C ASN A 146 26.54 -2.59 30.38
N ARG A 147 26.04 -2.43 31.61
CA ARG A 147 26.87 -2.51 32.82
C ARG A 147 27.12 -3.95 33.27
N PRO A 148 28.29 -4.22 33.87
CA PRO A 148 28.57 -5.44 34.63
C PRO A 148 27.52 -5.74 35.71
N ILE A 149 27.32 -7.02 36.03
CA ILE A 149 26.33 -7.46 37.02
C ILE A 149 26.74 -7.05 38.43
N ASP A 150 28.02 -7.20 38.78
CA ASP A 150 28.60 -6.77 40.05
C ASP A 150 28.37 -5.28 40.34
N PHE A 151 28.54 -4.43 39.34
CA PHE A 151 28.27 -2.99 39.41
C PHE A 151 26.79 -2.72 39.69
N LEU A 152 25.89 -3.44 39.02
CA LEU A 152 24.45 -3.28 39.20
C LEU A 152 23.99 -3.73 40.59
N LYS A 153 24.59 -4.80 41.13
CA LYS A 153 24.39 -5.24 42.51
C LYS A 153 24.91 -4.23 43.52
N ALA A 154 26.12 -3.71 43.33
CA ALA A 154 26.73 -2.71 44.22
C ALA A 154 25.91 -1.41 44.33
N HIS A 155 25.15 -1.08 43.28
CA HIS A 155 24.28 0.11 43.25
C HIS A 155 22.82 -0.20 43.60
N GLY A 156 22.51 -1.43 44.04
CA GLY A 156 21.17 -1.81 44.47
C GLY A 156 20.12 -1.87 43.36
N PHE A 157 20.53 -2.10 42.10
CA PHE A 157 19.58 -2.35 41.01
C PHE A 157 19.13 -3.82 40.97
N ILE A 158 20.01 -4.72 41.41
CA ILE A 158 19.80 -6.17 41.49
C ILE A 158 20.15 -6.59 42.92
N PRO A 159 19.37 -7.48 43.57
CA PRO A 159 19.71 -7.96 44.91
C PRO A 159 21.07 -8.67 44.91
N PHE A 160 21.85 -8.49 45.97
CA PHE A 160 23.22 -9.02 46.04
C PHE A 160 23.27 -10.55 45.98
N ASP A 161 22.30 -11.20 46.62
CA ASP A 161 22.07 -12.63 46.67
C ASP A 161 21.53 -13.24 45.36
N MET A 162 21.04 -12.40 44.44
CA MET A 162 20.47 -12.85 43.16
C MET A 162 21.56 -13.43 42.25
N LYS A 163 21.46 -14.71 41.93
CA LYS A 163 22.28 -15.34 40.90
C LYS A 163 21.67 -15.15 39.52
N VAL A 164 22.10 -14.09 38.82
CA VAL A 164 21.50 -13.65 37.55
C VAL A 164 21.60 -14.73 36.46
N HIS A 165 22.74 -15.42 36.35
CA HIS A 165 22.92 -16.49 35.36
C HIS A 165 21.93 -17.64 35.59
N GLU A 166 21.91 -18.23 36.79
CA GLU A 166 21.00 -19.34 37.14
C GLU A 166 19.53 -18.96 36.92
N ARG A 167 19.13 -17.75 37.33
CA ARG A 167 17.78 -17.23 37.08
C ARG A 167 17.48 -17.17 35.59
N LEU A 168 18.36 -16.61 34.79
CA LEU A 168 18.15 -16.48 33.34
C LEU A 168 18.09 -17.84 32.64
N VAL A 169 18.91 -18.80 33.04
CA VAL A 169 18.86 -20.19 32.54
C VAL A 169 17.52 -20.85 32.90
N SER A 170 17.01 -20.64 34.12
CA SER A 170 15.73 -21.20 34.56
C SER A 170 14.50 -20.71 33.78
N LEU A 171 14.64 -19.63 32.98
CA LEU A 171 13.55 -19.11 32.15
C LEU A 171 13.33 -19.91 30.86
N PHE A 172 14.27 -20.78 30.49
CA PHE A 172 14.12 -21.64 29.33
C PHE A 172 13.40 -22.93 29.74
N THR A 173 12.23 -23.17 29.15
CA THR A 173 11.35 -24.28 29.55
C THR A 173 11.55 -25.53 28.70
N ASP A 174 11.95 -25.34 27.44
CA ASP A 174 11.90 -26.38 26.42
C ASP A 174 13.25 -27.02 26.15
N ILE A 175 14.33 -26.43 26.68
CA ILE A 175 15.70 -26.86 26.44
C ILE A 175 16.53 -26.78 27.72
N SER A 176 17.49 -27.69 27.84
CA SER A 176 18.49 -27.64 28.90
C SER A 176 19.74 -26.98 28.36
N LEU A 177 19.86 -25.67 28.55
CA LEU A 177 21.07 -24.95 28.17
C LEU A 177 22.28 -25.50 28.94
N PRO A 178 23.43 -25.73 28.28
CA PRO A 178 24.62 -26.17 28.98
C PRO A 178 25.01 -25.11 30.02
N LEU A 179 24.95 -25.50 31.30
CA LEU A 179 25.25 -24.66 32.47
C LEU A 179 26.73 -24.27 32.57
N ALA A 180 27.59 -24.75 31.66
CA ALA A 180 29.02 -24.82 31.88
C ALA A 180 29.81 -24.01 30.85
N THR A 181 29.84 -22.69 31.03
CA THR A 181 31.02 -21.91 30.66
C THR A 181 31.38 -21.09 31.88
N GLN A 182 32.52 -21.39 32.52
CA GLN A 182 33.02 -20.65 33.70
C GLN A 182 33.08 -19.13 33.45
N GLU A 183 33.20 -18.71 32.20
CA GLU A 183 33.17 -17.31 31.77
C GLU A 183 31.80 -16.63 31.90
N LEU A 184 30.69 -17.38 31.84
CA LEU A 184 29.32 -16.86 31.96
C LEU A 184 28.83 -16.76 33.41
N ASP A 185 29.47 -17.45 34.33
CA ASP A 185 29.23 -17.34 35.78
C ASP A 185 29.92 -16.12 36.40
N SER A 186 30.83 -15.46 35.67
CA SER A 186 31.53 -14.27 36.15
C SER A 186 30.59 -13.06 36.20
N GLU A 187 30.43 -12.44 37.38
CA GLU A 187 29.59 -11.23 37.54
C GLU A 187 30.19 -9.96 36.89
N SER A 188 31.43 -10.03 36.42
CA SER A 188 32.08 -8.92 35.69
C SER A 188 31.55 -8.74 34.26
N ILE A 189 30.81 -9.71 33.73
CA ILE A 189 30.20 -9.61 32.39
C ILE A 189 29.00 -8.67 32.41
N SER A 190 28.78 -7.98 31.29
CA SER A 190 27.57 -7.14 31.16
C SER A 190 26.30 -7.99 31.01
N VAL A 191 25.18 -7.49 31.53
CA VAL A 191 23.85 -8.12 31.38
C VAL A 191 23.54 -8.39 29.90
N LYS A 192 23.88 -7.46 29.01
CA LYS A 192 23.72 -7.61 27.57
C LYS A 192 24.52 -8.79 27.02
N THR A 193 25.79 -8.92 27.38
CA THR A 193 26.66 -10.00 26.89
C THR A 193 26.16 -11.37 27.37
N LEU A 194 25.80 -11.46 28.65
CA LEU A 194 25.22 -12.67 29.22
C LEU A 194 23.95 -13.07 28.47
N ARG A 195 23.00 -12.13 28.33
CA ARG A 195 21.74 -12.40 27.62
C ARG A 195 21.94 -12.83 26.18
N GLN A 196 22.85 -12.16 25.45
CA GLN A 196 23.13 -12.50 24.06
C GLN A 196 23.71 -13.91 23.94
N SER A 197 24.57 -14.31 24.88
CA SER A 197 25.19 -15.64 24.89
C SER A 197 24.16 -16.74 25.16
N LEU A 198 23.26 -16.54 26.13
CA LEU A 198 22.17 -17.47 26.41
C LEU A 198 21.16 -17.56 25.25
N MET A 199 20.80 -16.42 24.65
CA MET A 199 19.94 -16.41 23.46
C MET A 199 20.60 -17.11 22.28
N ASN A 200 21.90 -16.94 22.07
CA ASN A 200 22.63 -17.67 21.04
C ASN A 200 22.53 -19.18 21.27
N ALA A 201 22.81 -19.64 22.50
CA ALA A 201 22.72 -21.06 22.84
C ALA A 201 21.31 -21.62 22.57
N TYR A 202 20.26 -20.90 22.99
CA TYR A 202 18.87 -21.25 22.70
C TYR A 202 18.59 -21.37 21.20
N LEU A 203 19.03 -20.38 20.40
CA LEU A 203 18.77 -20.38 18.96
C LEU A 203 19.59 -21.44 18.21
N ARG A 204 20.81 -21.78 18.68
CA ARG A 204 21.58 -22.90 18.13
C ARG A 204 20.85 -24.21 18.35
N GLU A 205 20.36 -24.45 19.55
CA GLU A 205 19.67 -25.68 19.90
C GLU A 205 18.31 -25.78 19.20
N ARG A 206 17.49 -24.72 19.29
CA ARG A 206 16.10 -24.76 18.82
C ARG A 206 15.96 -24.60 17.31
N LEU A 207 16.80 -23.80 16.68
CA LEU A 207 16.70 -23.43 15.26
C LEU A 207 17.90 -23.86 14.42
N GLN A 208 18.89 -24.54 15.01
CA GLN A 208 20.12 -24.99 14.32
C GLN A 208 20.84 -23.83 13.61
N MET A 209 20.84 -22.65 14.23
CA MET A 209 21.56 -21.49 13.70
C MET A 209 23.06 -21.66 13.91
N ASP A 210 23.85 -21.40 12.85
CA ASP A 210 25.30 -21.34 12.95
C ASP A 210 25.80 -19.94 13.35
N ASP A 211 27.11 -19.76 13.48
CA ASP A 211 27.69 -18.46 13.84
C ASP A 211 27.44 -17.37 12.79
N GLY A 212 27.35 -17.74 11.51
CA GLY A 212 27.03 -16.80 10.43
C GLY A 212 25.59 -16.30 10.52
N ASP A 213 24.65 -17.20 10.79
CA ASP A 213 23.25 -16.90 11.03
C ASP A 213 23.07 -15.97 12.24
N LEU A 214 23.74 -16.27 13.36
CA LEU A 214 23.69 -15.46 14.58
C LEU A 214 24.32 -14.08 14.35
N GLN A 215 25.47 -13.98 13.70
CA GLN A 215 26.08 -12.69 13.35
C GLN A 215 25.13 -11.85 12.48
N LYS A 216 24.48 -12.48 11.49
CA LYS A 216 23.49 -11.81 10.64
C LYS A 216 22.28 -11.35 11.45
N LEU A 217 21.75 -12.18 12.35
CA LEU A 217 20.65 -11.82 13.25
C LEU A 217 20.98 -10.56 14.05
N TRP A 218 22.15 -10.54 14.69
CA TRP A 218 22.55 -9.44 15.56
C TRP A 218 22.88 -8.15 14.82
N ARG A 219 23.34 -8.26 13.57
CA ARG A 219 23.66 -7.12 12.69
C ARG A 219 22.41 -6.53 12.06
N VAL A 220 21.53 -7.36 11.51
CA VAL A 220 20.37 -6.92 10.71
C VAL A 220 19.13 -6.71 11.58
N TYR A 221 18.93 -7.56 12.60
CA TYR A 221 17.73 -7.58 13.44
C TYR A 221 18.08 -7.31 14.91
N SER A 222 18.82 -6.22 15.16
CA SER A 222 19.32 -5.83 16.48
C SER A 222 18.23 -5.70 17.56
N ARG A 223 16.98 -5.44 17.18
CA ARG A 223 15.84 -5.32 18.10
C ARG A 223 15.52 -6.60 18.86
N VAL A 224 15.91 -7.78 18.34
CA VAL A 224 15.74 -9.06 19.04
C VAL A 224 16.49 -9.07 20.38
N ARG A 225 17.60 -8.31 20.51
CA ARG A 225 18.37 -8.17 21.76
C ARG A 225 17.57 -7.59 22.91
N HIS A 226 16.49 -6.89 22.59
CA HIS A 226 15.65 -6.20 23.57
C HIS A 226 14.36 -6.96 23.85
N LYS A 227 14.19 -8.18 23.30
CA LYS A 227 13.07 -9.06 23.64
C LYS A 227 13.40 -9.87 24.89
N SER A 228 12.36 -10.15 25.66
CA SER A 228 12.42 -11.09 26.78
C SER A 228 12.63 -12.52 26.25
N PHE A 229 13.27 -13.39 27.02
CA PHE A 229 13.47 -14.79 26.65
C PHE A 229 12.15 -15.51 26.47
N ARG A 230 11.20 -15.28 27.38
CA ARG A 230 9.85 -15.85 27.26
C ARG A 230 9.17 -15.43 25.97
N SER A 231 9.22 -14.15 25.61
CA SER A 231 8.56 -13.68 24.39
C SER A 231 9.17 -14.27 23.11
N VAL A 232 10.49 -14.50 23.07
CA VAL A 232 11.13 -15.17 21.94
C VAL A 232 10.75 -16.66 21.90
N GLN A 233 10.72 -17.34 23.06
CA GLN A 233 10.27 -18.74 23.16
C GLN A 233 8.83 -18.88 22.68
N ASP A 234 7.90 -18.06 23.20
CA ASP A 234 6.49 -18.06 22.81
C ASP A 234 6.32 -17.84 21.30
N THR A 235 7.12 -16.94 20.71
CA THR A 235 7.09 -16.66 19.28
C THR A 235 7.59 -17.85 18.47
N VAL A 236 8.69 -18.49 18.88
CA VAL A 236 9.22 -19.68 18.21
C VAL A 236 8.23 -20.84 18.34
N GLU A 237 7.64 -21.05 19.50
CA GLU A 237 6.63 -22.07 19.74
C GLU A 237 5.40 -21.84 18.85
N LEU A 238 4.84 -20.63 18.86
CA LEU A 238 3.69 -20.27 18.03
C LEU A 238 3.97 -20.51 16.53
N LEU A 239 5.12 -20.06 16.04
CA LEU A 239 5.47 -20.20 14.63
C LEU A 239 5.72 -21.66 14.23
N THR A 240 6.32 -22.47 15.10
CA THR A 240 6.61 -23.88 14.82
C THR A 240 5.38 -24.78 14.98
N LYS A 241 4.61 -24.62 16.06
CA LYS A 241 3.47 -25.49 16.39
C LYS A 241 2.20 -25.09 15.64
N GLU A 242 1.84 -23.81 15.61
CA GLU A 242 0.57 -23.37 15.01
C GLU A 242 0.72 -23.00 13.51
N LEU A 243 1.80 -22.31 13.13
CA LEU A 243 2.02 -21.91 11.74
C LEU A 243 2.92 -22.88 10.93
N LYS A 244 3.37 -23.97 11.56
CA LYS A 244 4.14 -25.06 10.91
C LYS A 244 5.43 -24.60 10.23
N PHE A 245 6.09 -23.56 10.75
CA PHE A 245 7.40 -23.17 10.25
C PHE A 245 8.46 -24.19 10.66
N SER A 246 9.24 -24.67 9.69
CA SER A 246 10.45 -25.43 9.99
C SER A 246 11.54 -24.52 10.60
N ALA A 247 12.49 -25.11 11.32
CA ALA A 247 13.67 -24.41 11.85
C ALA A 247 14.42 -23.65 10.73
N GLU A 248 14.61 -24.29 9.58
CA GLU A 248 15.24 -23.67 8.41
C GLU A 248 14.47 -22.45 7.90
N ARG A 249 13.14 -22.52 7.88
CA ARG A 249 12.28 -21.42 7.44
C ARG A 249 12.35 -20.25 8.41
N LEU A 250 12.35 -20.50 9.72
CA LEU A 250 12.52 -19.46 10.74
C LEU A 250 13.88 -18.79 10.65
N ARG A 251 14.95 -19.57 10.47
CA ARG A 251 16.29 -19.04 10.25
C ARG A 251 16.34 -18.08 9.06
N LYS A 252 15.77 -18.48 7.91
CA LYS A 252 15.68 -17.60 6.72
C LYS A 252 14.82 -16.34 6.96
N ASN A 253 13.88 -16.39 7.91
CA ASN A 253 12.98 -15.30 8.29
C ASN A 253 13.22 -14.82 9.73
N SER A 254 14.50 -14.69 10.12
CA SER A 254 14.91 -14.35 11.50
C SER A 254 14.30 -13.05 12.05
N PHE A 255 13.80 -12.15 11.20
CA PHE A 255 13.05 -10.97 11.64
C PHE A 255 11.80 -11.31 12.46
N LEU A 256 11.22 -12.51 12.28
CA LEU A 256 10.06 -12.98 13.01
C LEU A 256 10.34 -13.20 14.50
N LEU A 257 11.60 -13.37 14.92
CA LEU A 257 11.96 -13.48 16.34
C LEU A 257 11.67 -12.18 17.11
N HIS A 258 11.46 -11.07 16.40
CA HIS A 258 11.03 -9.81 16.98
C HIS A 258 9.50 -9.64 17.00
N ALA A 259 8.74 -10.58 16.43
CA ALA A 259 7.28 -10.50 16.42
C ALA A 259 6.70 -10.46 17.84
N ASP A 260 5.44 -10.05 17.92
CA ASP A 260 4.64 -10.11 19.13
C ASP A 260 3.70 -11.31 19.02
N ALA A 261 3.96 -12.36 19.81
CA ALA A 261 3.20 -13.60 19.79
C ALA A 261 1.71 -13.37 20.05
N ASP A 262 1.35 -12.45 20.96
CA ASP A 262 -0.05 -12.16 21.27
C ASP A 262 -0.74 -11.47 20.10
N ASN A 263 -0.04 -10.55 19.43
CA ASN A 263 -0.55 -9.97 18.19
C ASN A 263 -0.73 -11.02 17.09
N VAL A 264 0.19 -11.97 16.94
CA VAL A 264 0.06 -13.05 15.94
C VAL A 264 -1.11 -13.97 16.29
N ARG A 265 -1.31 -14.33 17.55
CA ARG A 265 -2.51 -15.08 18.01
C ARG A 265 -3.79 -14.31 17.70
N ARG A 266 -3.82 -13.00 17.97
CA ARG A 266 -4.95 -12.13 17.60
C ARG A 266 -5.22 -12.13 16.10
N ILE A 267 -4.19 -12.08 15.26
CA ILE A 267 -4.36 -12.18 13.80
C ILE A 267 -5.05 -13.50 13.42
N ILE A 268 -4.60 -14.61 13.99
CA ILE A 268 -5.15 -15.94 13.73
C ILE A 268 -6.61 -16.05 14.17
N GLN A 269 -6.94 -15.50 15.33
CA GLN A 269 -8.28 -15.57 15.92
C GLN A 269 -9.27 -14.60 15.25
N GLU A 270 -8.85 -13.36 15.04
CA GLU A 270 -9.74 -12.29 14.61
C GLU A 270 -9.80 -12.12 13.08
N ILE A 271 -8.83 -12.69 12.34
CA ILE A 271 -8.77 -12.69 10.87
C ILE A 271 -8.49 -14.13 10.39
N PRO A 272 -9.38 -15.10 10.65
CA PRO A 272 -9.10 -16.51 10.37
C PRO A 272 -8.91 -16.80 8.88
N THR A 273 -9.60 -16.06 8.01
CA THR A 273 -9.54 -16.26 6.56
C THR A 273 -9.52 -14.93 5.80
N ILE A 274 -8.87 -14.91 4.64
CA ILE A 274 -8.98 -13.86 3.62
C ILE A 274 -9.38 -14.54 2.31
N ASP A 275 -10.53 -14.17 1.73
CA ASP A 275 -11.09 -14.82 0.54
C ASP A 275 -11.07 -16.36 0.63
N SER A 276 -11.59 -16.89 1.74
CA SER A 276 -11.65 -18.33 2.07
C SER A 276 -10.32 -19.06 2.24
N GLN A 277 -9.17 -18.36 2.21
CA GLN A 277 -7.87 -18.96 2.52
C GLN A 277 -7.47 -18.70 3.97
N ASP A 278 -6.96 -19.72 4.66
CA ASP A 278 -6.52 -19.62 6.05
C ASP A 278 -5.35 -18.63 6.19
N ILE A 279 -5.45 -17.74 7.18
CA ILE A 279 -4.41 -16.75 7.48
C ILE A 279 -3.08 -17.39 7.87
N ARG A 280 -3.08 -18.62 8.40
CA ARG A 280 -1.88 -19.41 8.68
C ARG A 280 -1.12 -19.71 7.40
N ASP A 281 -1.81 -20.12 6.34
CA ASP A 281 -1.20 -20.41 5.03
C ASP A 281 -0.72 -19.13 4.34
N ILE A 282 -1.47 -18.03 4.50
CA ILE A 282 -1.07 -16.70 4.03
C ILE A 282 0.20 -16.24 4.75
N GLY A 283 0.24 -16.35 6.08
CA GLY A 283 1.40 -16.03 6.91
C GLY A 283 2.60 -16.91 6.57
N TYR A 284 2.40 -18.20 6.30
CA TYR A 284 3.47 -19.10 5.88
C TYR A 284 4.08 -18.72 4.53
N ARG A 285 3.23 -18.39 3.54
CA ARG A 285 3.66 -17.91 2.22
C ARG A 285 4.34 -16.55 2.29
N ARG A 286 3.81 -15.64 3.12
CA ARG A 286 4.31 -14.26 3.28
C ARG A 286 4.49 -13.90 4.77
N PRO A 287 5.60 -14.32 5.40
CA PRO A 287 5.78 -14.18 6.86
C PRO A 287 5.82 -12.74 7.35
N LYS A 288 6.19 -11.78 6.49
CA LYS A 288 6.22 -10.35 6.84
C LYS A 288 4.86 -9.79 7.26
N ILE A 289 3.75 -10.42 6.87
CA ILE A 289 2.39 -10.03 7.29
C ILE A 289 2.23 -10.16 8.81
N LEU A 290 2.87 -11.16 9.41
CA LEU A 290 2.80 -11.44 10.85
C LEU A 290 3.46 -10.34 11.70
N MET A 291 4.23 -9.44 11.07
CA MET A 291 4.84 -8.29 11.72
C MET A 291 3.91 -7.07 11.79
N SER A 292 2.79 -7.08 11.05
CA SER A 292 1.77 -6.03 11.11
C SER A 292 0.89 -6.23 12.34
N THR A 293 0.34 -5.16 12.91
CA THR A 293 -0.65 -5.32 13.99
C THR A 293 -1.97 -5.85 13.44
N CYS A 294 -2.70 -6.64 14.24
CA CYS A 294 -4.01 -7.16 13.88
C CYS A 294 -4.96 -6.02 13.42
N ASP A 295 -4.99 -4.92 14.18
CA ASP A 295 -5.84 -3.76 13.87
C ASP A 295 -5.43 -3.10 12.54
N SER A 296 -4.12 -3.02 12.24
CA SER A 296 -3.64 -2.46 10.97
C SER A 296 -4.03 -3.34 9.77
N LEU A 297 -4.02 -4.67 9.94
CA LEU A 297 -4.46 -5.60 8.90
C LEU A 297 -5.96 -5.48 8.67
N LYS A 298 -6.77 -5.44 9.74
CA LYS A 298 -8.23 -5.21 9.64
C LYS A 298 -8.54 -3.91 8.93
N GLN A 299 -7.88 -2.81 9.32
CA GLN A 299 -8.09 -1.51 8.71
C GLN A 299 -7.64 -1.50 7.24
N THR A 300 -6.53 -2.15 6.91
CA THR A 300 -6.09 -2.31 5.51
C THR A 300 -7.12 -3.07 4.67
N LEU A 301 -7.64 -4.19 5.17
CA LEU A 301 -8.67 -4.97 4.49
C LEU A 301 -9.97 -4.16 4.32
N GLN A 302 -10.36 -3.42 5.35
CA GLN A 302 -11.52 -2.51 5.28
C GLN A 302 -11.32 -1.41 4.24
N ASN A 303 -10.15 -0.78 4.20
CA ASN A 303 -9.81 0.24 3.20
C ASN A 303 -9.86 -0.34 1.78
N VAL A 304 -9.34 -1.55 1.55
CA VAL A 304 -9.43 -2.19 0.23
C VAL A 304 -10.89 -2.46 -0.16
N ARG A 305 -11.69 -3.00 0.76
CA ARG A 305 -13.12 -3.25 0.53
C ARG A 305 -13.92 -1.97 0.26
N SER A 306 -13.62 -0.87 0.96
CA SER A 306 -14.35 0.39 0.78
C SER A 306 -14.13 1.03 -0.60
N PHE A 307 -13.06 0.66 -1.30
CA PHE A 307 -12.79 1.07 -2.69
C PHE A 307 -13.38 0.10 -3.73
N GLY A 308 -14.20 -0.88 -3.30
CA GLY A 308 -14.85 -1.83 -4.20
C GLY A 308 -13.92 -2.93 -4.72
N ILE A 309 -12.75 -3.12 -4.11
CA ILE A 309 -11.78 -4.14 -4.49
C ILE A 309 -12.08 -5.42 -3.70
N SER A 310 -12.20 -6.56 -4.40
CA SER A 310 -12.48 -7.84 -3.77
C SER A 310 -11.28 -8.38 -2.98
N GLU A 311 -11.53 -9.18 -1.95
CA GLU A 311 -10.45 -9.83 -1.19
C GLU A 311 -9.62 -10.80 -2.03
N GLY A 312 -10.19 -11.43 -3.06
CA GLY A 312 -9.42 -12.21 -4.01
C GLY A 312 -8.38 -11.40 -4.79
N ALA A 313 -8.51 -10.07 -4.84
CA ALA A 313 -7.42 -9.20 -5.30
C ALA A 313 -6.27 -9.13 -4.30
N VAL A 314 -6.57 -9.09 -3.00
CA VAL A 314 -5.57 -9.09 -1.92
C VAL A 314 -4.73 -10.36 -1.97
N LEU A 315 -5.34 -11.52 -2.19
CA LEU A 315 -4.61 -12.78 -2.33
C LEU A 315 -3.62 -12.79 -3.52
N ARG A 316 -3.89 -12.00 -4.56
CA ARG A 316 -2.99 -11.83 -5.72
C ARG A 316 -1.87 -10.80 -5.48
N CYS A 317 -1.94 -10.04 -4.39
CA CYS A 317 -0.94 -9.07 -3.96
C CYS A 317 -0.88 -8.97 -2.42
N LEU A 318 -0.39 -10.04 -1.79
CA LEU A 318 -0.24 -10.11 -0.33
C LEU A 318 0.68 -9.02 0.24
N GLU A 319 1.55 -8.43 -0.58
CA GLU A 319 2.46 -7.35 -0.18
C GLU A 319 1.73 -6.10 0.30
N VAL A 320 0.48 -5.87 -0.12
CA VAL A 320 -0.32 -4.74 0.35
C VAL A 320 -0.56 -4.79 1.87
N LEU A 321 -0.66 -6.00 2.43
CA LEU A 321 -0.86 -6.23 3.87
C LEU A 321 0.39 -5.93 4.72
N THR A 322 1.52 -5.64 4.07
CA THR A 322 2.76 -5.24 4.75
C THR A 322 2.95 -3.72 4.81
N LEU A 323 2.02 -2.95 4.25
CA LEU A 323 1.99 -1.49 4.30
C LEU A 323 1.15 -1.00 5.49
N GLY A 324 1.38 0.24 5.92
CA GLY A 324 0.52 0.89 6.90
C GLY A 324 -0.87 1.18 6.32
N PRO A 325 -1.95 1.10 7.12
CA PRO A 325 -3.32 1.30 6.64
C PRO A 325 -3.54 2.70 6.07
N ASP A 326 -2.93 3.72 6.68
CA ASP A 326 -2.98 5.11 6.18
C ASP A 326 -2.31 5.24 4.81
N THR A 327 -1.16 4.59 4.63
CA THR A 327 -0.47 4.56 3.34
C THR A 327 -1.31 3.85 2.29
N VAL A 328 -1.96 2.74 2.61
CA VAL A 328 -2.85 2.05 1.66
C VAL A 328 -4.02 2.97 1.28
N LEU A 329 -4.62 3.65 2.26
CA LEU A 329 -5.74 4.55 2.04
C LEU A 329 -5.35 5.75 1.15
N GLU A 330 -4.27 6.45 1.50
CA GLU A 330 -3.74 7.58 0.73
C GLU A 330 -3.46 7.17 -0.72
N ARG A 331 -2.76 6.05 -0.91
CA ARG A 331 -2.41 5.56 -2.25
C ARG A 331 -3.61 5.12 -3.06
N LEU A 332 -4.64 4.56 -2.43
CA LEU A 332 -5.90 4.23 -3.10
C LEU A 332 -6.65 5.51 -3.54
N ARG A 333 -6.59 6.59 -2.75
CA ARG A 333 -7.17 7.90 -3.12
C ARG A 333 -6.42 8.52 -4.29
N ASP A 334 -5.09 8.58 -4.23
CA ASP A 334 -4.25 9.07 -5.33
C ASP A 334 -4.55 8.36 -6.65
N LEU A 335 -4.80 7.04 -6.60
CA LEU A 335 -5.16 6.27 -7.80
C LEU A 335 -6.56 6.60 -8.33
N GLN A 336 -7.50 7.05 -7.49
CA GLN A 336 -8.81 7.51 -7.96
C GLN A 336 -8.77 8.88 -8.62
N GLU A 337 -7.76 9.71 -8.34
CA GLU A 337 -7.61 11.03 -8.99
C GLU A 337 -7.21 10.90 -10.47
N ILE A 338 -6.58 9.79 -10.84
CA ILE A 338 -6.10 9.53 -12.21
C ILE A 338 -7.21 8.84 -13.02
N GLU A 339 -7.75 9.51 -14.03
CA GLU A 339 -8.89 9.02 -14.83
C GLU A 339 -8.63 7.64 -15.46
N GLU A 340 -7.41 7.39 -15.95
CA GLU A 340 -7.00 6.11 -16.52
C GLU A 340 -7.13 4.96 -15.51
N PHE A 341 -6.88 5.24 -14.23
CA PHE A 341 -6.94 4.24 -13.16
C PHE A 341 -8.32 4.08 -12.54
N GLN A 342 -9.22 5.07 -12.67
CA GLN A 342 -10.61 4.92 -12.23
C GLN A 342 -11.28 3.72 -12.93
N VAL A 343 -11.00 3.52 -14.22
CA VAL A 343 -11.54 2.40 -15.02
C VAL A 343 -10.99 1.05 -14.54
N LEU A 344 -9.83 1.09 -13.89
CA LEU A 344 -9.05 -0.07 -13.45
C LEU A 344 -9.21 -0.35 -11.95
N GLY A 345 -10.00 0.45 -11.22
CA GLY A 345 -10.19 0.32 -9.77
C GLY A 345 -10.71 -1.04 -9.32
N THR A 346 -11.46 -1.74 -10.18
CA THR A 346 -11.97 -3.11 -9.91
C THR A 346 -11.00 -4.20 -10.34
N ASN A 347 -9.91 -3.86 -11.03
CA ASN A 347 -8.94 -4.84 -11.49
C ASN A 347 -8.07 -5.33 -10.32
N PRO A 348 -7.93 -6.64 -10.12
CA PRO A 348 -7.13 -7.18 -9.02
C PRO A 348 -5.67 -6.72 -8.97
N ARG A 349 -5.12 -6.29 -10.12
CA ARG A 349 -3.74 -5.77 -10.21
C ARG A 349 -3.59 -4.34 -9.71
N VAL A 350 -4.69 -3.62 -9.44
CA VAL A 350 -4.63 -2.25 -8.90
C VAL A 350 -3.85 -2.19 -7.59
N LEU A 351 -3.94 -3.22 -6.75
CA LEU A 351 -3.19 -3.31 -5.49
C LEU A 351 -1.67 -3.38 -5.70
N ARG A 352 -1.19 -3.83 -6.87
CA ARG A 352 0.24 -3.75 -7.21
C ARG A 352 0.68 -2.31 -7.47
N LEU A 353 -0.19 -1.46 -8.00
CA LEU A 353 0.09 -0.03 -8.12
C LEU A 353 0.11 0.63 -6.74
N VAL A 354 -0.76 0.22 -5.83
CA VAL A 354 -0.71 0.67 -4.42
C VAL A 354 0.63 0.29 -3.80
N HIS A 355 1.12 -0.94 -4.01
CA HIS A 355 2.41 -1.36 -3.46
C HIS A 355 3.59 -0.62 -4.10
N TYR A 356 3.61 -0.47 -5.42
CA TYR A 356 4.70 0.13 -6.20
C TYR A 356 4.41 1.56 -6.69
N GLN A 357 3.66 2.36 -5.92
CA GLN A 357 3.11 3.63 -6.39
C GLN A 357 4.15 4.60 -6.96
N ASN A 358 5.26 4.86 -6.25
CA ASN A 358 6.30 5.77 -6.74
C ASN A 358 6.86 5.32 -8.10
N LYS A 359 7.06 4.01 -8.27
CA LYS A 359 7.53 3.44 -9.54
C LYS A 359 6.47 3.57 -10.63
N ALA A 360 5.20 3.32 -10.30
CA ALA A 360 4.09 3.47 -11.23
C ALA A 360 3.92 4.93 -11.68
N ARG A 361 4.03 5.90 -10.76
CA ARG A 361 3.94 7.34 -11.05
C ARG A 361 5.06 7.79 -11.99
N LEU A 362 6.32 7.50 -11.68
CA LEU A 362 7.45 7.83 -12.56
C LEU A 362 7.32 7.23 -13.96
N ARG A 363 6.78 6.00 -14.06
CA ARG A 363 6.53 5.35 -15.34
C ARG A 363 5.38 5.97 -16.09
N LEU A 364 4.31 6.36 -15.40
CA LEU A 364 3.20 7.06 -16.00
C LEU A 364 3.67 8.41 -16.55
N ASP A 365 4.40 9.19 -15.75
CA ASP A 365 4.97 10.48 -16.16
C ASP A 365 5.84 10.32 -17.42
N TYR A 366 6.70 9.29 -17.45
CA TYR A 366 7.51 8.96 -18.62
C TYR A 366 6.66 8.62 -19.86
N LEU A 367 5.63 7.78 -19.70
CA LEU A 367 4.74 7.40 -20.80
C LEU A 367 3.90 8.59 -21.30
N THR A 368 3.46 9.46 -20.39
CA THR A 368 2.71 10.68 -20.71
C THR A 368 3.57 11.67 -21.51
N GLN A 369 4.85 11.83 -21.14
CA GLN A 369 5.79 12.65 -21.92
C GLN A 369 6.05 12.09 -23.32
N LEU A 370 6.09 10.76 -23.44
CA LEU A 370 6.14 10.08 -24.74
C LEU A 370 4.80 10.07 -25.48
N LYS A 371 3.73 10.64 -24.89
CA LYS A 371 2.35 10.63 -25.40
C LYS A 371 1.84 9.23 -25.74
N VAL A 372 2.27 8.21 -24.99
CA VAL A 372 1.76 6.85 -25.11
C VAL A 372 0.32 6.82 -24.61
N ARG A 373 -0.62 6.43 -25.46
CA ARG A 373 -2.05 6.45 -25.12
C ARG A 373 -2.45 5.17 -24.38
N CYS A 374 -1.79 4.06 -24.68
CA CYS A 374 -2.10 2.73 -24.18
C CYS A 374 -1.31 2.36 -22.90
N ALA A 375 -1.39 3.19 -21.86
CA ALA A 375 -0.83 2.84 -20.56
C ALA A 375 -1.69 1.75 -19.87
N SER A 376 -1.12 0.56 -19.68
CA SER A 376 -1.80 -0.57 -19.02
C SER A 376 -1.28 -0.80 -17.61
N LEU A 377 -2.12 -1.36 -16.72
CA LEU A 377 -1.70 -1.72 -15.36
C LEU A 377 -0.48 -2.64 -15.37
N HIS A 378 -0.42 -3.52 -16.36
CA HIS A 378 0.69 -4.46 -16.51
C HIS A 378 2.02 -3.75 -16.73
N ILE A 379 2.07 -2.74 -17.60
CA ILE A 379 3.30 -2.00 -17.90
C ILE A 379 3.73 -1.14 -16.71
N LEU A 380 2.78 -0.54 -16.01
CA LEU A 380 3.08 0.29 -14.84
C LEU A 380 3.59 -0.54 -13.65
N SER A 381 3.09 -1.76 -13.49
CA SER A 381 3.44 -2.67 -12.38
C SER A 381 4.52 -3.73 -12.70
N CYS A 382 5.05 -3.81 -13.93
CA CYS A 382 6.01 -4.87 -14.30
C CYS A 382 7.44 -4.64 -13.78
N GLY A 383 8.32 -5.62 -14.00
CA GLY A 383 9.76 -5.49 -13.75
C GLY A 383 10.40 -4.35 -14.56
N SER A 384 11.56 -3.85 -14.13
CA SER A 384 12.23 -2.73 -14.81
C SER A 384 12.66 -3.09 -16.24
N GLU A 385 13.16 -4.31 -16.44
CA GLU A 385 13.56 -4.81 -17.76
C GLU A 385 12.39 -4.91 -18.75
N ALA A 386 11.25 -5.44 -18.30
CA ALA A 386 10.05 -5.55 -19.13
C ALA A 386 9.50 -4.17 -19.53
N PHE A 387 9.56 -3.19 -18.63
CA PHE A 387 9.19 -1.81 -18.93
C PHE A 387 10.15 -1.16 -19.93
N ALA A 388 11.46 -1.32 -19.74
CA ALA A 388 12.47 -0.79 -20.65
C ALA A 388 12.36 -1.41 -22.05
N LYS A 389 12.04 -2.70 -22.15
CA LYS A 389 11.73 -3.35 -23.43
C LYS A 389 10.52 -2.71 -24.11
N PHE A 390 9.42 -2.52 -23.38
CA PHE A 390 8.23 -1.86 -23.91
C PHE A 390 8.53 -0.43 -24.41
N ALA A 391 9.25 0.37 -23.62
CA ALA A 391 9.65 1.72 -24.01
C ALA A 391 10.53 1.75 -25.26
N ARG A 392 11.45 0.78 -25.42
CA ARG A 392 12.30 0.63 -26.62
C ARG A 392 11.53 0.17 -27.85
N ASP A 393 10.54 -0.71 -27.68
CA ASP A 393 9.76 -1.26 -28.79
C ASP A 393 8.91 -0.17 -29.47
N GLY A 394 8.62 0.95 -28.78
CA GLY A 394 7.94 2.11 -29.36
C GLY A 394 6.49 1.85 -29.77
N SER A 395 5.96 0.65 -29.50
CA SER A 395 4.62 0.25 -29.91
C SER A 395 3.58 0.71 -28.90
N ASP A 396 2.67 1.59 -29.31
CA ASP A 396 1.48 1.98 -28.53
C ASP A 396 0.44 0.84 -28.56
N ARG A 397 0.76 -0.29 -27.91
CA ARG A 397 -0.05 -1.52 -27.91
C ARG A 397 -0.11 -2.14 -26.52
N THR A 398 -1.31 -2.44 -26.04
CA THR A 398 -1.51 -3.25 -24.83
C THR A 398 -1.56 -4.74 -25.14
N LYS A 399 -1.66 -5.59 -24.11
CA LYS A 399 -2.04 -7.01 -24.27
C LYS A 399 -3.57 -7.21 -24.33
N GLY A 400 -4.35 -6.14 -24.33
CA GLY A 400 -5.82 -6.18 -24.35
C GLY A 400 -6.50 -6.69 -23.07
N ARG A 401 -5.75 -7.26 -22.12
CA ARG A 401 -6.29 -7.84 -20.87
C ARG A 401 -7.13 -6.84 -20.06
N ASP A 402 -6.68 -5.59 -19.99
CA ASP A 402 -7.37 -4.56 -19.20
C ASP A 402 -8.75 -4.22 -19.80
N ILE A 403 -8.87 -4.21 -21.13
CA ILE A 403 -10.15 -4.07 -21.87
C ILE A 403 -11.07 -5.25 -21.60
N VAL A 404 -10.54 -6.47 -21.71
CA VAL A 404 -11.31 -7.70 -21.48
C VAL A 404 -11.89 -7.76 -20.07
N VAL A 405 -11.06 -7.47 -19.05
CA VAL A 405 -11.50 -7.47 -17.65
C VAL A 405 -12.56 -6.38 -17.41
N TYR A 406 -12.36 -5.17 -17.95
CA TYR A 406 -13.32 -4.09 -17.82
C TYR A 406 -14.68 -4.45 -18.46
N LEU A 407 -14.67 -4.90 -19.72
CA LEU A 407 -15.89 -5.27 -20.43
C LEU A 407 -16.56 -6.50 -19.81
N GLY A 408 -15.79 -7.48 -19.32
CA GLY A 408 -16.32 -8.65 -18.61
C GLY A 408 -17.11 -8.25 -17.38
N ASN A 409 -16.59 -7.31 -16.60
CA ASN A 409 -17.28 -6.77 -15.43
C ASN A 409 -18.53 -5.96 -15.80
N VAL A 410 -18.46 -5.10 -16.81
CA VAL A 410 -19.59 -4.21 -17.16
C VAL A 410 -20.71 -4.95 -17.91
N LEU A 411 -20.36 -5.87 -18.80
CA LEU A 411 -21.32 -6.63 -19.61
C LEU A 411 -21.76 -7.94 -18.94
N SER A 412 -21.13 -8.31 -17.81
CA SER A 412 -21.34 -9.61 -17.13
C SER A 412 -21.13 -10.79 -18.08
N LYS A 413 -20.04 -10.76 -18.85
CA LYS A 413 -19.67 -11.78 -19.85
C LYS A 413 -18.34 -12.42 -19.51
N ASP A 414 -18.15 -13.65 -19.98
CA ASP A 414 -16.90 -14.38 -19.82
C ASP A 414 -15.72 -13.70 -20.52
N GLU A 415 -14.57 -13.62 -19.82
CA GLU A 415 -13.36 -12.96 -20.32
C GLU A 415 -12.80 -13.64 -21.58
N HIS A 416 -12.89 -14.97 -21.69
CA HIS A 416 -12.36 -15.70 -22.83
C HIS A 416 -13.23 -15.48 -24.08
N ALA A 417 -14.55 -15.52 -23.94
CA ALA A 417 -15.48 -15.20 -25.01
C ALA A 417 -15.29 -13.77 -25.53
N LEU A 418 -15.17 -12.78 -24.63
CA LEU A 418 -14.90 -11.38 -25.00
C LEU A 418 -13.59 -11.21 -25.76
N ARG A 419 -12.53 -11.90 -25.32
CA ARG A 419 -11.24 -11.84 -26.00
C ARG A 419 -11.32 -12.41 -27.42
N ASN A 420 -12.00 -13.53 -27.59
CA ASN A 420 -12.17 -14.15 -28.91
C ASN A 420 -12.98 -13.24 -29.84
N LEU A 421 -14.02 -12.58 -29.32
CA LEU A 421 -14.83 -11.64 -30.08
C LEU A 421 -14.00 -10.42 -30.52
N LEU A 422 -13.36 -9.71 -29.57
CA LEU A 422 -12.53 -8.53 -29.85
C LEU A 422 -11.36 -8.81 -30.79
N SER A 423 -10.81 -10.04 -30.73
CA SER A 423 -9.68 -10.44 -31.58
C SER A 423 -10.00 -10.47 -33.08
N ARG A 424 -11.28 -10.40 -33.46
CA ARG A 424 -11.69 -10.29 -34.86
C ARG A 424 -11.31 -8.94 -35.48
N HIS A 425 -11.18 -7.89 -34.67
CA HIS A 425 -10.67 -6.61 -35.15
C HIS A 425 -9.13 -6.58 -35.04
N PRO A 426 -8.37 -6.34 -36.13
CA PRO A 426 -6.92 -6.49 -36.14
C PRO A 426 -6.20 -5.58 -35.12
N ASN A 427 -6.80 -4.42 -34.83
CA ASN A 427 -6.15 -3.34 -34.08
C ASN A 427 -6.70 -3.12 -32.67
N TRP A 428 -7.51 -4.03 -32.13
CA TRP A 428 -8.19 -3.85 -30.84
C TRP A 428 -7.24 -3.61 -29.65
N CYS A 429 -6.00 -4.12 -29.72
CA CYS A 429 -4.98 -3.92 -28.69
C CYS A 429 -4.31 -2.54 -28.71
N HIS A 430 -4.57 -1.72 -29.75
CA HIS A 430 -4.02 -0.37 -29.92
C HIS A 430 -4.95 0.73 -29.41
N ILE A 431 -6.09 0.34 -28.82
CA ILE A 431 -7.07 1.27 -28.29
C ILE A 431 -6.87 1.45 -26.77
N PRO A 432 -6.79 2.69 -26.27
CA PRO A 432 -6.76 2.95 -24.83
C PRO A 432 -8.02 2.47 -24.13
N LEU A 433 -7.89 1.92 -22.92
CA LEU A 433 -9.05 1.48 -22.14
C LEU A 433 -10.02 2.64 -21.83
N LEU A 434 -9.50 3.83 -21.55
CA LEU A 434 -10.32 5.00 -21.27
C LEU A 434 -11.25 5.33 -22.44
N HIS A 435 -10.75 5.21 -23.68
CA HIS A 435 -11.55 5.38 -24.90
C HIS A 435 -12.71 4.38 -24.97
N VAL A 436 -12.43 3.10 -24.72
CA VAL A 436 -13.47 2.04 -24.72
C VAL A 436 -14.57 2.35 -23.70
N LYS A 437 -14.21 2.82 -22.49
CA LYS A 437 -15.18 3.25 -21.48
C LYS A 437 -16.02 4.43 -21.97
N GLN A 438 -15.38 5.49 -22.46
CA GLN A 438 -16.06 6.70 -22.94
C GLN A 438 -17.03 6.38 -24.08
N CYS A 439 -16.62 5.52 -25.00
CA CYS A 439 -17.47 5.08 -26.10
C CYS A 439 -18.67 4.26 -25.60
N LEU A 440 -18.47 3.36 -24.62
CA LEU A 440 -19.55 2.60 -24.00
C LEU A 440 -20.55 3.51 -23.29
N GLU A 441 -20.07 4.50 -22.53
CA GLU A 441 -20.90 5.49 -21.85
C GLU A 441 -21.67 6.38 -22.84
N TYR A 442 -21.03 6.77 -23.95
CA TYR A 442 -21.67 7.50 -25.05
C TYR A 442 -22.84 6.72 -25.66
N LEU A 443 -22.62 5.45 -26.04
CA LEU A 443 -23.68 4.61 -26.62
C LEU A 443 -24.85 4.42 -25.63
N LYS A 444 -24.54 4.20 -24.34
CA LYS A 444 -25.59 4.15 -23.30
C LYS A 444 -26.37 5.46 -23.17
N SER A 445 -25.70 6.60 -23.31
CA SER A 445 -26.36 7.92 -23.27
C SER A 445 -27.34 8.12 -24.45
N LYS A 446 -27.07 7.48 -25.58
CA LYS A 446 -27.96 7.42 -26.76
C LYS A 446 -29.06 6.34 -26.63
N LYS A 447 -29.21 5.72 -25.45
CA LYS A 447 -30.23 4.72 -25.11
C LYS A 447 -30.05 3.34 -25.76
N PHE A 448 -28.85 3.00 -26.21
CA PHE A 448 -28.53 1.63 -26.61
C PHE A 448 -28.37 0.71 -25.40
N ASN A 449 -28.94 -0.49 -25.47
CA ASN A 449 -28.87 -1.48 -24.40
C ASN A 449 -27.52 -2.21 -24.41
N LEU A 450 -27.11 -2.76 -23.26
CA LEU A 450 -25.82 -3.47 -23.14
C LEU A 450 -25.74 -4.73 -24.02
N SER A 451 -26.87 -5.39 -24.30
CA SER A 451 -26.93 -6.54 -25.22
C SER A 451 -26.63 -6.11 -26.66
N GLU A 452 -27.27 -5.05 -27.12
CA GLU A 452 -27.10 -4.49 -28.48
C GLU A 452 -25.66 -4.01 -28.71
N ILE A 453 -25.06 -3.38 -27.69
CA ILE A 453 -23.65 -2.96 -27.72
C ILE A 453 -22.71 -4.17 -27.72
N PHE A 454 -23.03 -5.24 -27.00
CA PHE A 454 -22.23 -6.46 -26.99
C PHE A 454 -22.23 -7.16 -28.36
N ASP A 455 -23.38 -7.21 -29.03
CA ASP A 455 -23.50 -7.78 -30.37
C ASP A 455 -22.68 -6.97 -31.41
N ASN A 456 -22.51 -5.67 -31.15
CA ASN A 456 -21.73 -4.74 -31.98
C ASN A 456 -20.45 -4.24 -31.28
N ILE A 457 -19.79 -5.10 -30.49
CA ILE A 457 -18.72 -4.69 -29.56
C ILE A 457 -17.54 -3.94 -30.21
N HIS A 458 -17.26 -4.21 -31.49
CA HIS A 458 -16.16 -3.59 -32.22
C HIS A 458 -16.34 -2.07 -32.35
N LEU A 459 -17.58 -1.59 -32.30
CA LEU A 459 -17.87 -0.16 -32.36
C LEU A 459 -17.17 0.62 -31.24
N LEU A 460 -16.94 -0.03 -30.07
CA LEU A 460 -16.24 0.57 -28.93
C LEU A 460 -14.77 0.92 -29.22
N LEU A 461 -14.21 0.45 -30.33
CA LEU A 461 -12.83 0.67 -30.74
C LEU A 461 -12.65 1.96 -31.57
N TYR A 462 -13.75 2.55 -32.08
CA TYR A 462 -13.71 3.67 -33.01
C TYR A 462 -13.89 5.02 -32.32
N PRO A 463 -13.41 6.13 -32.91
CA PRO A 463 -13.62 7.48 -32.39
C PRO A 463 -15.10 7.83 -32.23
N ILE A 464 -15.47 8.41 -31.08
CA ILE A 464 -16.86 8.79 -30.77
C ILE A 464 -17.42 9.75 -31.83
N LYS A 465 -16.61 10.71 -32.31
CA LYS A 465 -17.02 11.66 -33.35
C LYS A 465 -17.47 10.95 -34.63
N ARG A 466 -16.79 9.88 -35.03
CA ARG A 466 -17.14 9.11 -36.23
C ARG A 466 -18.44 8.34 -36.05
N ILE A 467 -18.65 7.76 -34.88
CA ILE A 467 -19.91 7.11 -34.52
C ILE A 467 -21.05 8.15 -34.59
N GLU A 468 -20.84 9.36 -34.08
CA GLU A 468 -21.80 10.45 -34.14
C GLU A 468 -22.09 10.94 -35.56
N GLU A 469 -21.04 11.16 -36.36
CA GLU A 469 -21.16 11.54 -37.77
C GLU A 469 -21.99 10.51 -38.54
N LYS A 470 -21.73 9.21 -38.35
CA LYS A 470 -22.49 8.13 -39.01
C LYS A 470 -23.90 7.96 -38.48
N LEU A 471 -24.14 8.24 -37.20
CA LEU A 471 -25.49 8.32 -36.64
C LEU A 471 -26.31 9.43 -37.31
N LEU A 472 -25.73 10.61 -37.52
CA LEU A 472 -26.38 11.73 -38.21
C LEU A 472 -26.55 11.44 -39.70
N LEU A 473 -25.56 10.81 -40.33
CA LEU A 473 -25.60 10.40 -41.73
C LEU A 473 -26.76 9.42 -42.00
N LEU A 474 -26.99 8.46 -41.12
CA LEU A 474 -28.13 7.52 -41.25
C LEU A 474 -29.50 8.21 -41.14
N GLN A 475 -29.56 9.41 -40.57
CA GLN A 475 -30.79 10.21 -40.52
C GLN A 475 -31.01 11.02 -41.80
N SER A 476 -30.03 11.09 -42.72
CA SER A 476 -30.19 11.79 -44.00
C SER A 476 -30.94 10.91 -45.01
N SER A 477 -31.80 11.54 -45.82
CA SER A 477 -32.57 10.86 -46.86
C SER A 477 -31.70 10.30 -47.98
N GLU A 478 -30.58 10.96 -48.28
CA GLU A 478 -29.65 10.58 -49.35
C GLU A 478 -29.00 9.20 -49.10
N ILE A 479 -28.57 8.94 -47.85
CA ILE A 479 -27.96 7.66 -47.49
C ILE A 479 -28.98 6.52 -47.45
N GLN A 480 -30.23 6.82 -47.13
CA GLN A 480 -31.30 5.81 -47.10
C GLN A 480 -31.59 5.28 -48.50
N GLU A 481 -31.58 6.15 -49.50
CA GLU A 481 -31.71 5.77 -50.91
C GLU A 481 -30.50 4.97 -51.40
N GLU A 482 -29.28 5.38 -51.03
CA GLU A 482 -28.04 4.69 -51.43
C GLU A 482 -27.93 3.28 -50.84
N LEU A 483 -28.29 3.11 -49.56
CA LEU A 483 -28.23 1.82 -48.88
C LEU A 483 -29.36 0.85 -49.29
N GLN A 484 -30.38 1.32 -50.01
CA GLN A 484 -31.55 0.53 -50.43
C GLN A 484 -32.16 -0.29 -49.29
N LEU A 485 -32.32 0.34 -48.12
CA LEU A 485 -32.78 -0.35 -46.91
C LEU A 485 -34.21 -0.90 -47.12
N PRO A 486 -34.54 -2.08 -46.56
CA PRO A 486 -35.87 -2.69 -46.71
C PRO A 486 -36.98 -1.97 -45.90
N VAL A 487 -36.69 -0.80 -45.34
CA VAL A 487 -37.59 -0.01 -44.49
C VAL A 487 -37.68 1.43 -44.98
N SER A 488 -38.87 2.02 -44.85
CA SER A 488 -39.14 3.40 -45.31
C SER A 488 -38.59 4.50 -44.39
N ASP A 489 -38.19 4.15 -43.17
CA ASP A 489 -37.58 5.06 -42.19
C ASP A 489 -36.56 4.26 -41.36
N VAL A 490 -35.37 4.82 -41.16
CA VAL A 490 -34.31 4.26 -40.31
C VAL A 490 -34.75 4.11 -38.86
N ASN A 491 -35.72 4.90 -38.39
CA ASN A 491 -36.32 4.73 -37.06
C ASN A 491 -37.09 3.40 -36.89
N ASN A 492 -37.40 2.69 -37.99
CA ASN A 492 -38.03 1.37 -37.94
C ASN A 492 -37.01 0.23 -37.78
N LEU A 493 -35.71 0.51 -37.91
CA LEU A 493 -34.67 -0.46 -37.63
C LEU A 493 -34.55 -0.70 -36.13
N SER A 494 -34.21 -1.93 -35.77
CA SER A 494 -33.80 -2.23 -34.40
C SER A 494 -32.50 -1.50 -34.07
N ASN A 495 -32.32 -1.17 -32.79
CA ASN A 495 -31.08 -0.60 -32.29
C ASN A 495 -29.83 -1.40 -32.68
N SER A 496 -29.93 -2.73 -32.73
CA SER A 496 -28.81 -3.58 -33.15
C SER A 496 -28.46 -3.36 -34.62
N GLU A 497 -29.46 -3.29 -35.50
CA GLU A 497 -29.26 -3.02 -36.93
C GLU A 497 -28.66 -1.64 -37.16
N ILE A 498 -29.11 -0.62 -36.40
CA ILE A 498 -28.52 0.72 -36.45
C ILE A 498 -27.03 0.68 -36.10
N LEU A 499 -26.65 0.02 -34.99
CA LEU A 499 -25.25 -0.11 -34.59
C LEU A 499 -24.41 -0.89 -35.62
N THR A 500 -24.98 -1.93 -36.22
CA THR A 500 -24.32 -2.71 -37.28
C THR A 500 -24.09 -1.86 -38.53
N LEU A 501 -25.08 -1.07 -38.96
CA LEU A 501 -24.97 -0.17 -40.11
C LEU A 501 -23.93 0.92 -39.88
N ILE A 502 -23.87 1.49 -38.66
CA ILE A 502 -22.83 2.46 -38.31
C ILE A 502 -21.44 1.82 -38.47
N LEU A 503 -21.24 0.63 -37.91
CA LEU A 503 -19.97 -0.08 -38.02
C LEU A 503 -19.61 -0.37 -39.48
N TYR A 504 -20.59 -0.81 -40.28
CA TYR A 504 -20.44 -1.04 -41.71
C TYR A 504 -20.01 0.24 -42.45
N LEU A 505 -20.69 1.36 -42.23
CA LEU A 505 -20.41 2.64 -42.89
C LEU A 505 -19.03 3.19 -42.51
N ILE A 506 -18.55 2.92 -41.29
CA ILE A 506 -17.19 3.26 -40.90
C ILE A 506 -16.22 2.37 -41.66
N GLU A 507 -16.38 1.04 -41.59
CA GLU A 507 -15.42 0.11 -42.19
C GLU A 507 -15.41 0.15 -43.72
N SER A 508 -16.52 0.47 -44.37
CA SER A 508 -16.59 0.58 -45.83
C SER A 508 -15.69 1.69 -46.37
N GLU A 509 -15.54 2.80 -45.64
CA GLU A 509 -14.60 3.89 -46.00
C GLU A 509 -13.13 3.44 -45.94
N PHE A 510 -12.84 2.44 -45.12
CA PHE A 510 -11.50 1.90 -44.89
C PHE A 510 -11.31 0.50 -45.46
N HIS A 511 -12.17 0.07 -46.39
CA HIS A 511 -12.10 -1.24 -47.05
C HIS A 511 -12.00 -2.42 -46.06
N PHE A 512 -12.68 -2.32 -44.92
CA PHE A 512 -12.72 -3.36 -43.87
C PHE A 512 -11.34 -3.73 -43.29
N THR A 513 -10.37 -2.81 -43.35
CA THR A 513 -9.02 -3.02 -42.81
C THR A 513 -8.93 -2.84 -41.28
N GLY A 514 -9.96 -2.29 -40.65
CA GLY A 514 -9.90 -1.82 -39.26
C GLY A 514 -9.03 -0.58 -39.07
N ASP A 515 -8.66 0.13 -40.15
CA ASP A 515 -7.87 1.36 -40.10
C ASP A 515 -8.69 2.60 -39.68
N GLY A 516 -10.03 2.48 -39.66
CA GLY A 516 -10.95 3.54 -39.25
C GLY A 516 -10.77 4.03 -37.81
N ILE A 517 -9.91 3.38 -37.02
CA ILE A 517 -9.55 3.80 -35.66
C ILE A 517 -8.49 4.94 -35.62
N TRP A 518 -7.75 5.21 -36.70
CA TRP A 518 -6.61 6.17 -36.71
C TRP A 518 -6.90 7.54 -37.35
N THR A 519 -8.15 7.88 -37.61
CA THR A 519 -8.56 9.02 -38.46
C THR A 519 -8.23 10.44 -37.94
N GLU A 520 -7.79 10.62 -36.69
CA GLU A 520 -7.56 11.96 -36.07
C GLU A 520 -6.07 12.29 -35.76
N GLN A 521 -5.10 11.55 -36.32
CA GLN A 521 -3.73 11.59 -35.81
C GLN A 521 -2.83 12.66 -36.42
N HIS A 522 -2.38 13.59 -35.56
CA HIS A 522 -1.35 14.56 -35.88
C HIS A 522 0.03 14.01 -35.49
N THR A 523 0.96 13.98 -36.44
CA THR A 523 2.39 13.66 -36.23
C THR A 523 3.07 14.74 -35.40
N HIS A 524 3.70 14.38 -34.29
CA HIS A 524 4.57 15.30 -33.56
C HIS A 524 5.87 14.62 -33.11
N HIS A 525 6.98 15.33 -33.36
CA HIS A 525 8.32 14.98 -32.92
C HIS A 525 8.44 15.10 -31.39
N VAL A 526 9.20 14.18 -30.77
CA VAL A 526 9.59 14.26 -29.36
C VAL A 526 11.13 14.28 -29.31
N GLU A 527 11.70 15.28 -28.65
CA GLU A 527 13.16 15.43 -28.45
C GLU A 527 13.67 14.71 -27.19
N ASN A 528 14.97 14.43 -27.16
CA ASN A 528 15.73 13.59 -26.22
C ASN A 528 15.47 13.83 -24.72
N PHE A 529 15.36 12.74 -23.93
CA PHE A 529 15.20 12.78 -22.48
C PHE A 529 16.14 11.80 -21.73
N ASN A 530 17.38 12.23 -21.49
CA ASN A 530 18.32 11.54 -20.60
C ASN A 530 18.18 11.96 -19.11
N ASN A 531 17.32 12.92 -18.78
CA ASN A 531 17.31 13.55 -17.45
C ASN A 531 16.22 13.03 -16.47
N LEU A 532 15.35 12.11 -16.88
CA LEU A 532 14.17 11.74 -16.08
C LEU A 532 14.30 10.43 -15.31
N LEU A 533 15.24 9.55 -15.69
CA LEU A 533 15.48 8.27 -15.02
C LEU A 533 16.99 7.98 -14.98
N PRO A 534 17.66 8.18 -13.83
CA PRO A 534 19.13 8.01 -13.71
C PRO A 534 19.62 6.57 -13.88
N ASP A 535 18.72 5.58 -13.94
CA ASP A 535 19.04 4.16 -14.10
C ASP A 535 18.93 3.67 -15.57
N PHE A 536 18.72 4.56 -16.55
CA PHE A 536 18.52 4.17 -17.94
C PHE A 536 19.81 4.29 -18.79
N PRO A 537 20.09 3.31 -19.68
CA PRO A 537 21.25 3.37 -20.57
C PRO A 537 21.09 4.46 -21.65
N GLU A 538 22.16 5.22 -21.90
CA GLU A 538 22.26 6.39 -22.80
C GLU A 538 21.86 6.16 -24.27
N SER A 539 21.63 4.90 -24.67
CA SER A 539 21.27 4.47 -26.03
C SER A 539 19.86 4.87 -26.53
N LEU A 540 19.16 5.78 -25.85
CA LEU A 540 17.71 6.03 -26.05
C LEU A 540 17.36 7.07 -27.14
N ASN A 541 18.33 7.59 -27.90
CA ASN A 541 18.10 8.59 -28.95
C ASN A 541 17.49 7.98 -30.23
N LYS A 542 16.24 7.50 -30.18
CA LYS A 542 15.44 7.21 -31.37
C LYS A 542 14.14 8.01 -31.33
N VAL A 543 13.75 8.52 -32.51
CA VAL A 543 12.47 9.21 -32.71
C VAL A 543 11.36 8.17 -32.62
N TYR A 544 10.48 8.28 -31.61
CA TYR A 544 9.34 7.39 -31.44
C TYR A 544 8.06 8.03 -31.98
N LYS A 545 7.31 7.29 -32.81
CA LYS A 545 5.99 7.69 -33.30
C LYS A 545 4.92 6.90 -32.53
N TYR A 546 4.52 7.39 -31.36
CA TYR A 546 3.41 6.81 -30.62
C TYR A 546 2.07 7.26 -31.22
N GLY A 547 1.09 6.35 -31.21
CA GLY A 547 -0.25 6.64 -31.67
C GLY A 547 -0.42 6.77 -33.19
N VAL A 548 0.49 6.23 -34.01
CA VAL A 548 0.36 6.13 -35.48
C VAL A 548 0.21 4.66 -35.88
N LYS A 549 -0.39 4.37 -37.05
CA LYS A 549 -0.37 3.01 -37.63
C LYS A 549 1.06 2.45 -37.58
N PRO A 550 1.29 1.25 -37.00
CA PRO A 550 2.62 0.66 -36.98
C PRO A 550 3.17 0.55 -38.40
N ALA A 551 4.39 1.04 -38.64
CA ALA A 551 5.04 0.85 -39.93
C ALA A 551 5.13 -0.65 -40.23
N GLU A 552 4.73 -1.06 -41.44
CA GLU A 552 4.90 -2.44 -41.88
C GLU A 552 6.38 -2.79 -41.73
N LYS A 553 6.68 -3.82 -40.92
CA LYS A 553 8.02 -4.38 -40.90
C LYS A 553 8.28 -4.91 -42.30
N GLN A 554 9.15 -4.26 -43.06
CA GLN A 554 9.75 -4.87 -44.23
C GLN A 554 10.32 -6.21 -43.79
N ILE A 555 9.64 -7.29 -44.18
CA ILE A 555 10.19 -8.62 -44.10
C ILE A 555 11.30 -8.59 -45.14
N THR A 556 12.54 -8.37 -44.69
CA THR A 556 13.71 -8.67 -45.50
C THR A 556 13.67 -10.16 -45.79
N GLN A 557 13.09 -10.50 -46.94
CA GLN A 557 13.26 -11.79 -47.57
C GLN A 557 14.76 -11.94 -47.82
N HIS A 558 15.38 -12.88 -47.11
CA HIS A 558 16.69 -13.38 -47.44
C HIS A 558 16.61 -13.97 -48.86
N LEU A 559 17.35 -13.36 -49.79
CA LEU A 559 17.92 -14.05 -50.94
C LEU A 559 19.19 -14.78 -50.49
#